data_AF-A0A0N1HEF4-F1
#
_entry.id   AF-A0A0N1HEF4-F1
#
_cell.length_a   1.000
_cell.length_b   1.000
_cell.length_c   1.000
_cell.angle_alpha   90.00
_cell.angle_beta   90.00
_cell.angle_gamma   90.00
#
_symmetry.space_group_name_H-M   'P 1'
#
loop_
_entity.id
_entity.type
_entity.pdbx_description
1 polymer ?
#
loop_
_entity_poly.entity_id
_entity_poly.type
_entity_poly.pdbx_seq_one_letter_code
_entity_poly.pdbx_strand_id
1 'polypeptide(L)'
;MRSATRPRRLLPSLRYRDDPDEQPVGSALELDDLEPSGRSHPSNRSAREAQRLQKRLDKLESLAEREEMKFSHSIQFNAVPDWSNNYISYSNLKKLIYTLEKQIHSKPSDAPGDEENTALLGGQLDPDTTFKRMLDGELDKVCSFYRLKELEIFGELEQLFKDVENYKSDTAGIDMDEVIDSENRRKVTRSQSILLFHSGGKEGRQT
;
A
#
# COMPACT_ATOMS: atom_id res chain seq x y z
N MET A 1 1.44 -43.31 -20.80
CA MET A 1 1.59 -42.80 -22.19
C MET A 1 0.62 -41.64 -22.39
N ARG A 2 1.13 -40.53 -22.95
CA ARG A 2 0.43 -39.41 -23.60
C ARG A 2 -0.21 -38.33 -22.70
N SER A 3 0.67 -37.43 -22.26
CA SER A 3 0.42 -36.01 -22.04
C SER A 3 0.04 -35.34 -23.38
N ALA A 4 -0.99 -34.51 -23.41
CA ALA A 4 -1.34 -33.68 -24.56
C ALA A 4 -1.21 -32.19 -24.18
N THR A 5 -0.03 -31.64 -24.46
CA THR A 5 0.29 -30.21 -24.40
C THR A 5 -0.30 -29.52 -25.62
N ARG A 6 -1.19 -28.54 -25.42
CA ARG A 6 -1.75 -27.73 -26.51
C ARG A 6 -0.90 -26.46 -26.69
N PRO A 7 -0.43 -26.13 -27.91
CA PRO A 7 0.46 -24.99 -28.12
C PRO A 7 -0.30 -23.65 -28.09
N ARG A 8 0.27 -22.67 -27.37
CA ARG A 8 -0.12 -21.25 -27.39
C ARG A 8 0.14 -20.67 -28.79
N ARG A 9 -0.91 -20.19 -29.46
CA ARG A 9 -0.76 -19.33 -30.66
C ARG A 9 -0.53 -17.89 -30.21
N LEU A 10 0.58 -17.33 -30.69
CA LEU A 10 0.93 -15.91 -30.59
C LEU A 10 -0.02 -15.09 -31.48
N LEU A 11 -0.57 -14.00 -30.94
CA LEU A 11 -1.30 -13.02 -31.72
C LEU A 11 -0.30 -12.18 -32.56
N PRO A 12 -0.52 -12.01 -33.87
CA PRO A 12 0.29 -11.10 -34.69
C PRO A 12 0.07 -9.64 -34.32
N SER A 13 1.18 -8.92 -34.25
CA SER A 13 1.29 -7.46 -34.20
C SER A 13 0.41 -6.79 -35.28
N LEU A 14 -0.52 -5.94 -34.85
CA LEU A 14 -1.30 -5.07 -35.73
C LEU A 14 -0.38 -3.99 -36.30
N ARG A 15 0.13 -4.24 -37.51
CA ARG A 15 0.62 -3.18 -38.39
C ARG A 15 -0.57 -2.30 -38.75
N TYR A 16 -0.44 -1.02 -38.44
CA TYR A 16 -1.31 0.06 -38.93
C TYR A 16 -1.25 0.07 -40.46
N ARG A 17 -2.40 -0.13 -41.10
CA ARG A 17 -2.60 0.02 -42.54
C ARG A 17 -3.85 0.88 -42.70
N ASP A 18 -3.66 2.09 -43.20
CA ASP A 18 -4.72 2.99 -43.66
C ASP A 18 -5.44 2.34 -44.84
N ASP A 19 -6.70 1.98 -44.65
CA ASP A 19 -7.66 1.65 -45.71
C ASP A 19 -9.00 2.35 -45.35
N PRO A 20 -9.63 3.13 -46.25
CA PRO A 20 -10.74 4.01 -45.86
C PRO A 20 -12.12 3.37 -45.88
N ASP A 21 -12.25 2.08 -46.19
CA ASP A 21 -13.54 1.42 -46.45
C ASP A 21 -13.74 0.12 -45.65
N GLU A 22 -13.55 0.16 -44.32
CA GLU A 22 -13.92 -0.97 -43.44
C GLU A 22 -14.93 -0.53 -42.37
N GLN A 23 -16.17 -1.00 -42.51
CA GLN A 23 -17.26 -0.74 -41.58
C GLN A 23 -16.93 -1.26 -40.17
N PRO A 24 -17.17 -0.48 -39.10
CA PRO A 24 -16.93 -0.93 -37.74
C PRO A 24 -18.04 -1.89 -37.32
N VAL A 25 -17.83 -3.19 -37.52
CA VAL A 25 -18.54 -4.27 -36.81
C VAL A 25 -18.02 -4.35 -35.38
N GLY A 26 -18.54 -3.43 -34.57
CA GLY A 26 -18.40 -3.42 -33.13
C GLY A 26 -19.62 -2.70 -32.59
N SER A 27 -20.74 -3.41 -32.51
CA SER A 27 -21.98 -2.92 -31.94
C SER A 27 -21.73 -2.52 -30.48
N ALA A 28 -21.39 -1.25 -30.26
CA ALA A 28 -21.86 -0.54 -29.10
C ALA A 28 -23.38 -0.74 -29.10
N LEU A 29 -23.87 -1.55 -28.16
CA LEU A 29 -25.31 -1.70 -27.95
C LEU A 29 -25.81 -0.35 -27.43
N GLU A 30 -26.09 0.55 -28.37
CA GLU A 30 -26.84 1.77 -28.15
C GLU A 30 -28.25 1.32 -27.75
N LEU A 31 -28.61 1.58 -26.50
CA LEU A 31 -29.94 1.29 -25.99
C LEU A 31 -30.90 2.26 -26.69
N ASP A 32 -31.59 1.77 -27.71
CA ASP A 32 -32.74 2.46 -28.29
C ASP A 32 -33.82 2.62 -27.21
N ASP A 33 -34.15 3.87 -26.90
CA ASP A 33 -35.31 4.21 -26.09
C ASP A 33 -36.57 3.88 -26.90
N LEU A 34 -37.20 2.74 -26.60
CA LEU A 34 -38.49 2.39 -27.17
C LEU A 34 -39.52 3.49 -26.82
N GLU A 35 -39.95 4.21 -27.86
CA GLU A 35 -41.04 5.18 -27.82
C GLU A 35 -42.28 4.52 -27.17
N PRO A 36 -42.78 5.04 -26.04
CA PRO A 36 -43.92 4.44 -25.36
C PRO A 36 -45.19 4.76 -26.15
N SER A 37 -45.71 3.76 -26.86
CA SER A 37 -47.07 3.77 -27.40
C SER A 37 -48.08 3.76 -26.23
N GLY A 38 -48.35 4.93 -25.68
CA GLY A 38 -49.36 5.13 -24.65
C GLY A 38 -49.19 6.46 -23.93
N ARG A 39 -50.25 7.30 -23.98
CA ARG A 39 -50.37 8.56 -23.23
C ARG A 39 -50.00 8.32 -21.76
N SER A 40 -48.77 8.64 -21.40
CA SER A 40 -48.31 8.68 -20.01
C SER A 40 -48.00 10.13 -19.67
N HIS A 41 -48.54 10.60 -18.54
CA HIS A 41 -48.32 11.96 -18.06
C HIS A 41 -46.81 12.24 -17.93
N PRO A 42 -46.31 13.36 -18.49
CA PRO A 42 -44.87 13.67 -18.52
C PRO A 42 -44.21 13.72 -17.14
N SER A 43 -44.97 14.01 -16.08
CA SER A 43 -44.48 14.00 -14.69
C SER A 43 -44.03 12.61 -14.20
N ASN A 44 -44.65 11.53 -14.68
CA ASN A 44 -44.31 10.17 -14.28
C ASN A 44 -43.10 9.59 -15.05
N ARG A 45 -42.77 10.14 -16.23
CA ARG A 45 -41.55 9.76 -16.98
C ARG A 45 -40.31 10.35 -16.32
N SER A 46 -40.31 11.65 -16.01
CA SER A 46 -39.15 12.29 -15.38
C SER A 46 -38.86 11.72 -13.99
N ALA A 47 -39.89 11.38 -13.21
CA ALA A 47 -39.72 10.73 -11.90
C ALA A 47 -39.06 9.35 -12.01
N ARG A 48 -39.41 8.56 -13.03
CA ARG A 48 -38.80 7.24 -13.28
C ARG A 48 -37.37 7.36 -13.81
N GLU A 49 -37.10 8.36 -14.65
CA GLU A 49 -35.76 8.65 -15.18
C GLU A 49 -34.81 9.13 -14.07
N ALA A 50 -35.28 10.04 -13.20
CA ALA A 50 -34.55 10.47 -12.00
C ALA A 50 -34.25 9.28 -11.07
N GLN A 51 -35.21 8.38 -10.85
CA GLN A 51 -34.98 7.16 -10.07
C GLN A 51 -33.95 6.22 -10.69
N ARG A 52 -33.91 6.12 -12.03
CA ARG A 52 -32.91 5.30 -12.74
C ARG A 52 -31.52 5.91 -12.62
N LEU A 53 -31.40 7.22 -12.76
CA LEU A 53 -30.14 7.95 -12.57
C LEU A 53 -29.62 7.81 -11.14
N GLN A 54 -30.49 8.00 -10.14
CA GLN A 54 -30.13 7.82 -8.73
C GLN A 54 -29.58 6.41 -8.48
N LYS A 55 -30.30 5.36 -8.92
CA LYS A 55 -29.84 3.97 -8.79
C LYS A 55 -28.53 3.70 -9.52
N ARG A 56 -28.27 4.40 -10.63
CA ARG A 56 -27.02 4.26 -11.40
C ARG A 56 -25.86 4.92 -10.65
N LEU A 57 -26.08 6.09 -10.05
CA LEU A 57 -25.11 6.76 -9.18
C LEU A 57 -24.79 5.92 -7.95
N ASP A 58 -25.81 5.44 -7.23
CA ASP A 58 -25.62 4.59 -6.05
C ASP A 58 -24.87 3.29 -6.41
N LYS A 59 -25.11 2.74 -7.60
CA LYS A 59 -24.39 1.55 -8.08
C LYS A 59 -22.94 1.87 -8.43
N LEU A 60 -22.65 3.02 -9.02
CA LEU A 60 -21.28 3.46 -9.29
C LEU A 60 -20.52 3.74 -8.00
N GLU A 61 -21.18 4.35 -7.00
CA GLU A 61 -20.64 4.56 -5.65
C GLU A 61 -20.33 3.22 -4.98
N SER A 62 -21.27 2.27 -5.01
CA SER A 62 -21.05 0.92 -4.50
C SER A 62 -19.89 0.21 -5.21
N LEU A 63 -19.73 0.37 -6.52
CA LEU A 63 -18.62 -0.22 -7.26
C LEU A 63 -17.28 0.45 -6.93
N ALA A 64 -17.24 1.77 -6.73
CA ALA A 64 -16.05 2.51 -6.33
C ALA A 64 -15.61 2.21 -4.88
N GLU A 65 -16.57 1.99 -3.98
CA GLU A 65 -16.32 1.51 -2.61
C GLU A 65 -15.85 0.06 -2.61
N ARG A 66 -16.43 -0.79 -3.46
CA ARG A 66 -16.11 -2.21 -3.57
C ARG A 66 -14.79 -2.46 -4.28
N GLU A 67 -14.39 -1.60 -5.22
CA GLU A 67 -13.02 -1.51 -5.71
C GLU A 67 -12.16 -0.76 -4.69
N GLU A 68 -11.88 -1.44 -3.58
CA GLU A 68 -10.69 -1.11 -2.82
C GLU A 68 -9.49 -1.22 -3.77
N MET A 69 -8.82 -0.09 -4.00
CA MET A 69 -7.64 -0.10 -4.86
C MET A 69 -6.63 -1.05 -4.22
N LYS A 70 -6.16 -2.04 -5.00
CA LYS A 70 -5.17 -3.04 -4.55
C LYS A 70 -3.93 -2.42 -3.92
N PHE A 71 -3.64 -1.16 -4.25
CA PHE A 71 -2.56 -0.39 -3.67
C PHE A 71 -2.76 -0.05 -2.19
N SER A 72 -3.98 0.28 -1.75
CA SER A 72 -4.30 0.53 -0.33
C SER A 72 -3.90 -0.69 0.51
N HIS A 73 -4.31 -1.87 0.06
CA HIS A 73 -3.99 -3.14 0.69
C HIS A 73 -2.51 -3.50 0.57
N SER A 74 -1.90 -3.23 -0.58
CA SER A 74 -0.47 -3.47 -0.80
C SER A 74 0.40 -2.64 0.14
N ILE A 75 0.06 -1.36 0.42
CA ILE A 75 0.78 -0.56 1.42
C ILE A 75 0.65 -1.19 2.80
N GLN A 76 -0.56 -1.59 3.21
CA GLN A 76 -0.79 -2.15 4.55
C GLN A 76 0.01 -3.42 4.82
N PHE A 77 0.22 -4.28 3.82
CA PHE A 77 0.94 -5.53 4.00
C PHE A 77 2.45 -5.45 3.84
N ASN A 78 2.95 -4.51 3.04
CA ASN A 78 4.39 -4.34 2.87
C ASN A 78 4.97 -3.33 3.88
N ALA A 79 4.11 -2.60 4.60
CA ALA A 79 4.53 -1.66 5.62
C ALA A 79 5.18 -2.39 6.81
N VAL A 80 6.23 -1.79 7.34
CA VAL A 80 6.75 -2.16 8.66
C VAL A 80 5.70 -1.80 9.71
N PRO A 81 5.23 -2.74 10.55
CA PRO A 81 4.14 -2.49 11.50
C PRO A 81 4.38 -1.28 12.41
N ASP A 82 5.60 -1.15 12.92
CA ASP A 82 6.00 -0.08 13.83
C ASP A 82 6.01 1.32 13.18
N TRP A 83 6.03 1.37 11.85
CA TRP A 83 6.06 2.62 11.09
C TRP A 83 4.74 2.93 10.37
N SER A 84 3.72 2.09 10.56
CA SER A 84 2.41 2.19 9.90
C SER A 84 1.83 3.61 9.88
N ASN A 85 1.91 4.35 11.00
CA ASN A 85 1.41 5.72 11.11
C ASN A 85 2.19 6.76 10.28
N ASN A 86 3.44 6.44 9.93
CA ASN A 86 4.33 7.31 9.15
C ASN A 86 4.23 7.05 7.64
N TYR A 87 3.54 5.99 7.21
CA TYR A 87 3.21 5.81 5.80
C TYR A 87 2.12 6.79 5.36
N ILE A 88 2.09 7.07 4.06
CA ILE A 88 1.06 7.92 3.45
C ILE A 88 -0.35 7.35 3.68
N SER A 89 -1.27 8.21 4.14
CA SER A 89 -2.68 7.87 4.38
C SER A 89 -3.48 7.72 3.08
N TYR A 90 -3.09 6.76 2.23
CA TYR A 90 -3.63 6.60 0.87
C TYR A 90 -5.17 6.50 0.82
N SER A 91 -5.77 5.73 1.73
CA SER A 91 -7.23 5.56 1.78
C SER A 91 -7.96 6.87 2.12
N ASN A 92 -7.39 7.70 2.99
CA ASN A 92 -7.95 9.01 3.35
C ASN A 92 -7.82 9.99 2.18
N LEU A 93 -6.67 10.02 1.49
CA LEU A 93 -6.48 10.83 0.29
C LEU A 93 -7.44 10.41 -0.84
N LYS A 94 -7.64 9.09 -1.05
CA LYS A 94 -8.62 8.56 -2.01
C LYS A 94 -10.04 9.05 -1.68
N LYS A 95 -10.46 8.95 -0.41
CA LYS A 95 -11.77 9.44 0.06
C LYS A 95 -11.94 10.94 -0.12
N LEU A 96 -10.86 11.70 0.11
CA LEU A 96 -10.87 13.15 -0.08
C LEU A 96 -11.10 13.51 -1.55
N ILE A 97 -10.40 12.86 -2.48
CA ILE A 97 -10.60 13.07 -3.93
C ILE A 97 -12.06 12.81 -4.30
N TYR A 98 -12.64 11.68 -3.87
CA TYR A 98 -14.04 11.38 -4.18
C TYR A 98 -15.02 12.42 -3.62
N THR A 99 -14.77 12.89 -2.40
CA THR A 99 -15.62 13.89 -1.76
C THR A 99 -15.58 15.20 -2.55
N LEU A 100 -14.37 15.62 -2.95
CA LEU A 100 -14.15 16.83 -3.73
C LEU A 100 -14.76 16.71 -5.13
N GLU A 101 -14.56 15.59 -5.83
CA GLU A 101 -15.18 15.34 -7.13
C GLU A 101 -16.72 15.33 -7.04
N LYS A 102 -17.29 14.70 -6.01
CA LYS A 102 -18.75 14.69 -5.79
C LYS A 102 -19.28 16.10 -5.59
N GLN A 103 -18.57 16.96 -4.83
CA GLN A 103 -18.96 18.36 -4.64
C GLN A 103 -18.91 19.17 -5.94
N ILE A 104 -17.91 18.93 -6.80
CA ILE A 104 -17.80 19.60 -8.11
C ILE A 104 -18.95 19.19 -9.04
N HIS A 105 -19.21 17.88 -9.16
CA HIS A 105 -20.23 17.33 -10.06
C HIS A 105 -21.66 17.43 -9.51
N SER A 106 -21.83 17.72 -8.21
CA SER A 106 -23.13 17.92 -7.55
C SER A 106 -23.71 19.34 -7.75
N LYS A 107 -23.01 20.27 -8.41
CA LYS A 107 -23.61 21.56 -8.78
C LYS A 107 -24.76 21.30 -9.78
N PRO A 108 -26.03 21.55 -9.41
CA PRO A 108 -27.14 21.29 -10.30
C PRO A 108 -27.18 22.36 -11.38
N SER A 109 -27.11 21.94 -12.64
CA SER A 109 -27.36 22.78 -13.80
C SER A 109 -28.85 23.10 -14.01
N ASP A 110 -29.80 22.54 -13.24
CA ASP A 110 -31.23 22.64 -13.59
C ASP A 110 -32.19 22.61 -12.37
N ALA A 111 -32.06 23.54 -11.42
CA ALA A 111 -33.15 23.81 -10.45
C ALA A 111 -33.19 25.29 -10.05
N PRO A 112 -34.26 26.04 -10.39
CA PRO A 112 -34.45 27.41 -9.92
C PRO A 112 -34.99 27.36 -8.49
N GLY A 113 -34.12 27.41 -7.48
CA GLY A 113 -34.61 27.51 -6.10
C GLY A 113 -33.69 27.20 -4.94
N ASP A 114 -32.38 26.97 -5.12
CA ASP A 114 -31.52 26.62 -3.98
C ASP A 114 -30.18 27.37 -3.96
N GLU A 115 -30.27 28.70 -4.12
CA GLU A 115 -29.14 29.65 -4.02
C GLU A 115 -28.62 29.80 -2.58
N GLU A 116 -29.42 29.46 -1.55
CA GLU A 116 -29.02 29.64 -0.15
C GLU A 116 -28.12 28.50 0.38
N ASN A 117 -28.22 27.29 -0.17
CA ASN A 117 -27.30 26.19 0.17
C ASN A 117 -25.92 26.33 -0.53
N THR A 118 -25.88 27.00 -1.68
CA THR A 118 -24.63 27.29 -2.38
C THR A 118 -23.87 28.48 -1.79
N ALA A 119 -24.55 29.42 -1.11
CA ALA A 119 -23.90 30.54 -0.42
C ALA A 119 -23.18 30.11 0.88
N LEU A 120 -23.63 29.04 1.55
CA LEU A 120 -22.96 28.52 2.75
C LEU A 120 -21.68 27.73 2.44
N LEU A 121 -21.62 27.09 1.26
CA LEU A 121 -20.40 26.52 0.68
C LEU A 121 -19.68 27.49 -0.28
N GLY A 122 -20.26 28.68 -0.52
CA GLY A 122 -19.86 29.66 -1.54
C GLY A 122 -18.62 30.49 -1.25
N GLY A 123 -17.82 30.07 -0.26
CA GLY A 123 -16.45 30.53 -0.04
C GLY A 123 -15.41 29.44 -0.33
N GLN A 124 -15.81 28.34 -0.97
CA GLN A 124 -15.04 27.10 -1.13
C GLN A 124 -13.66 27.38 -1.73
N LEU A 125 -12.60 27.08 -0.97
CA LEU A 125 -11.27 26.88 -1.52
C LEU A 125 -11.38 25.95 -2.73
N ASP A 126 -10.63 26.29 -3.78
CA ASP A 126 -10.41 25.43 -4.92
C ASP A 126 -10.13 23.98 -4.45
N PRO A 127 -10.92 22.98 -4.90
CA PRO A 127 -10.75 21.58 -4.51
C PRO A 127 -9.32 21.08 -4.64
N ASP A 128 -8.62 21.50 -5.71
CA ASP A 128 -7.22 21.15 -5.94
C ASP A 128 -6.32 21.75 -4.86
N THR A 129 -6.57 23.00 -4.46
CA THR A 129 -5.84 23.65 -3.36
C THR A 129 -6.04 22.93 -2.03
N THR A 130 -7.26 22.46 -1.75
CA THR A 130 -7.57 21.69 -0.54
C THR A 130 -6.86 20.33 -0.54
N PHE A 131 -6.89 19.64 -1.68
CA PHE A 131 -6.20 18.35 -1.84
C PHE A 131 -4.68 18.50 -1.74
N LYS A 132 -4.09 19.48 -2.43
CA LYS A 132 -2.66 19.77 -2.37
C LYS A 132 -2.18 20.00 -0.94
N ARG A 133 -2.89 20.83 -0.16
CA ARG A 133 -2.55 21.06 1.25
C ARG A 133 -2.53 19.77 2.08
N MET A 134 -3.50 18.88 1.87
CA MET A 134 -3.53 17.59 2.57
C MET A 134 -2.41 16.66 2.12
N LEU A 135 -2.09 16.67 0.82
CA LEU A 135 -0.99 15.90 0.26
C LEU A 135 0.37 16.40 0.79
N ASP A 136 0.57 17.71 0.88
CA ASP A 136 1.77 18.32 1.43
C ASP A 136 1.96 17.93 2.90
N GLY A 137 0.89 17.88 3.69
CA GLY A 137 0.96 17.41 5.08
C GLY A 137 1.35 15.93 5.20
N GLU A 138 0.83 15.07 4.33
CA GLU A 138 1.24 13.66 4.29
C GLU A 138 2.69 13.49 3.79
N LEU A 139 3.13 14.31 2.85
CA LEU A 139 4.50 14.33 2.37
C LEU A 139 5.46 14.78 3.48
N ASP A 140 5.16 15.87 4.18
CA ASP A 140 5.98 16.40 5.26
C ASP A 140 6.13 15.38 6.40
N LYS A 141 5.05 14.66 6.73
CA LYS A 141 5.09 13.55 7.69
C LYS A 141 6.10 12.46 7.27
N VAL A 142 6.01 11.99 6.02
CA VAL A 142 6.91 10.94 5.49
C VAL A 142 8.35 11.44 5.46
N CYS A 143 8.58 12.66 4.98
CA CYS A 143 9.91 13.27 4.90
C CYS A 143 10.53 13.47 6.29
N SER A 144 9.76 13.99 7.25
CA SER A 144 10.19 14.19 8.63
C SER A 144 10.56 12.87 9.29
N PHE A 145 9.73 11.84 9.13
CA PHE A 145 10.01 10.51 9.67
C PHE A 145 11.29 9.92 9.05
N TYR A 146 11.44 9.99 7.73
CA TYR A 146 12.63 9.48 7.06
C TYR A 146 13.89 10.20 7.53
N ARG A 147 13.84 11.52 7.68
CA ARG A 147 14.99 12.31 8.14
C ARG A 147 15.40 11.96 9.58
N LEU A 148 14.42 11.73 10.46
CA LEU A 148 14.70 11.28 11.83
C LEU A 148 15.35 9.89 11.84
N LYS A 149 14.82 8.95 11.05
CA LYS A 149 15.38 7.59 10.94
C LYS A 149 16.77 7.58 10.33
N GLU A 150 17.01 8.43 9.34
CA GLU A 150 18.32 8.63 8.73
C GLU A 150 19.34 9.07 9.78
N LEU A 151 19.01 10.06 10.61
CA LEU A 151 19.89 10.53 11.69
C LEU A 151 20.14 9.46 12.76
N GLU A 152 19.09 8.71 13.15
CA GLU A 152 19.18 7.60 14.10
C GLU A 152 20.17 6.53 13.59
N ILE A 153 19.97 6.06 12.36
CA ILE A 153 20.79 5.00 11.76
C ILE A 153 22.23 5.47 11.54
N PHE A 154 22.44 6.70 11.07
CA PHE A 154 23.81 7.22 10.91
C PHE A 154 24.51 7.41 12.26
N GLY A 155 23.78 7.83 13.29
CA GLY A 155 24.32 7.89 14.65
C GLY A 155 24.74 6.52 15.18
N GLU A 156 23.90 5.50 15.00
CA GLU A 156 24.24 4.11 15.35
C GLU A 156 25.48 3.61 14.60
N LEU A 157 25.57 3.94 13.32
CA LEU A 157 26.70 3.56 12.46
C LEU A 157 28.00 4.26 12.88
N GLU A 158 27.94 5.53 13.29
CA GLU A 158 29.10 6.25 13.83
C GLU A 158 29.56 5.66 15.16
N GLN A 159 28.63 5.32 16.07
CA GLN A 159 28.98 4.61 17.31
C GLN A 159 29.63 3.27 17.01
N LEU A 160 29.08 2.51 16.05
CA LEU A 160 29.65 1.22 15.67
C LEU A 160 31.09 1.35 15.12
N PHE A 161 31.38 2.38 14.33
CA PHE A 161 32.75 2.62 13.87
C PHE A 161 33.71 2.90 15.02
N LYS A 162 33.27 3.72 15.98
CA LYS A 162 34.06 4.01 17.19
C LYS A 162 34.30 2.75 18.02
N ASP A 163 33.29 1.91 18.17
CA ASP A 163 33.41 0.65 18.91
C ASP A 163 34.39 -0.32 18.22
N VAL A 164 34.36 -0.39 16.89
CA VAL A 164 35.32 -1.18 16.11
C VAL A 164 36.74 -0.64 16.27
N GLU A 165 36.93 0.67 16.26
CA GLU A 165 38.25 1.28 16.42
C GLU A 165 38.80 1.06 17.84
N ASN A 166 37.98 1.28 18.87
CA ASN A 166 38.32 0.98 20.25
C ASN A 166 38.67 -0.52 20.42
N TYR A 167 37.88 -1.41 19.83
CA TYR A 167 38.16 -2.85 19.88
C TYR A 167 39.52 -3.18 19.24
N LYS A 168 39.82 -2.59 18.06
CA LYS A 168 41.11 -2.77 17.39
C LYS A 168 42.26 -2.23 18.22
N SER A 169 42.12 -1.08 18.87
CA SER A 169 43.17 -0.53 19.73
C SER A 169 43.39 -1.35 20.98
N ASP A 170 42.31 -1.82 21.62
CA ASP A 170 42.38 -2.62 22.84
C ASP A 170 42.96 -4.01 22.58
N THR A 171 42.76 -4.54 21.37
CA THR A 171 43.32 -5.83 20.94
C THR A 171 44.64 -5.68 20.18
N ALA A 172 45.13 -4.45 19.93
CA ALA A 172 46.40 -4.22 19.25
C ALA A 172 47.56 -4.73 20.10
N GLY A 173 48.14 -5.87 19.69
CA GLY A 173 49.22 -6.54 20.42
C GLY A 173 48.77 -7.71 21.30
N ILE A 174 47.46 -7.98 21.37
CA ILE A 174 46.91 -9.22 21.91
C ILE A 174 46.73 -10.18 20.74
N ASP A 175 47.47 -11.29 20.72
CA ASP A 175 47.21 -12.36 19.78
C ASP A 175 45.89 -13.06 20.17
N MET A 176 44.81 -12.61 19.56
CA MET A 176 43.47 -13.14 19.83
C MET A 176 43.38 -14.64 19.52
N ASP A 177 44.20 -15.16 18.59
CA ASP A 177 44.26 -16.60 18.30
C ASP A 177 44.89 -17.37 19.48
N GLU A 178 45.95 -16.82 20.09
CA GLU A 178 46.55 -17.39 21.30
C GLU A 178 45.60 -17.36 22.51
N VAL A 179 44.82 -16.27 22.65
CA VAL A 179 43.80 -16.15 23.71
C VAL A 179 42.68 -17.16 23.51
N ILE A 180 42.14 -17.29 22.31
CA ILE A 180 41.09 -18.27 21.96
C ILE A 180 41.59 -19.69 22.19
N ASP A 181 42.82 -20.00 21.76
CA ASP A 181 43.44 -21.29 21.98
C ASP A 181 43.68 -21.58 23.48
N SER A 182 44.11 -20.57 24.25
CA SER A 182 44.27 -20.70 25.70
C SER A 182 42.93 -20.98 26.40
N GLU A 183 41.85 -20.34 25.96
CA GLU A 183 40.51 -20.50 26.49
C GLU A 183 39.92 -21.87 26.12
N ASN A 184 40.15 -22.32 24.90
CA ASN A 184 39.77 -23.67 24.45
C ASN A 184 40.55 -24.75 25.21
N ARG A 185 41.86 -24.58 25.44
CA ARG A 185 42.65 -25.47 26.30
C ARG A 185 42.08 -25.53 27.72
N ARG A 186 41.76 -24.39 28.33
CA ARG A 186 41.13 -24.32 29.67
C ARG A 186 39.78 -25.05 29.72
N LYS A 187 38.93 -24.91 28.71
CA LYS A 187 37.64 -25.60 28.61
C LYS A 187 37.79 -27.12 28.49
N VAL A 188 38.77 -27.59 27.70
CA VAL A 188 39.09 -29.02 27.58
C VAL A 188 39.60 -29.58 28.91
N THR A 189 40.53 -28.88 29.58
CA THR A 189 41.04 -29.30 30.90
C THR A 189 39.94 -29.33 31.97
N ARG A 190 39.06 -28.32 32.00
CA ARG A 190 37.92 -28.27 32.92
C ARG A 190 36.95 -29.45 32.69
N SER A 191 36.72 -29.81 31.44
CA SER A 191 35.87 -30.96 31.07
C SER A 191 36.50 -32.31 31.45
N GLN A 192 37.82 -32.45 31.29
CA GLN A 192 38.55 -33.65 31.77
C GLN A 192 38.58 -33.76 33.29
N SER A 193 38.73 -32.64 34.01
CA SER A 193 38.70 -32.64 35.48
C SER A 193 37.32 -33.04 36.04
N ILE A 194 36.21 -32.67 35.38
CA ILE A 194 34.86 -33.13 35.75
C ILE A 194 34.70 -34.65 35.58
N LEU A 195 35.29 -35.22 34.52
CA LEU A 195 35.25 -36.67 34.28
C LEU A 195 36.11 -37.44 35.29
N LEU A 196 37.26 -36.90 35.70
CA LEU A 196 38.11 -37.52 36.70
C LEU A 196 37.48 -37.48 38.11
N PHE A 197 36.79 -36.39 38.47
CA PHE A 197 36.02 -36.30 39.72
C PHE A 197 34.83 -37.26 39.78
N HIS A 198 34.20 -37.59 38.64
CA HIS A 198 33.12 -38.60 38.59
C HIS A 198 33.64 -40.05 38.62
N SER A 199 34.91 -40.29 38.33
CA SER A 199 35.50 -41.64 38.32
C SER A 199 36.11 -42.07 39.66
N GLY A 200 36.30 -41.15 40.62
CA GLY A 200 36.90 -41.43 41.93
C GLY A 200 35.91 -41.80 43.05
N GLY A 201 34.61 -41.90 42.77
CA GLY A 201 33.55 -42.03 43.78
C GLY A 201 33.02 -43.44 44.04
N LYS A 202 33.81 -44.51 43.85
CA LYS A 202 33.38 -45.88 44.17
C LYS A 202 34.51 -46.81 44.62
N GLU A 203 35.16 -46.52 45.74
CA GLU A 203 35.73 -47.59 46.58
C GLU A 203 35.59 -47.22 48.06
N GLY A 204 34.80 -47.99 48.80
CA GLY A 204 34.72 -47.84 50.26
C GLY A 204 33.36 -48.09 50.90
N ARG A 205 32.74 -49.26 50.68
CA ARG A 205 31.92 -49.90 51.74
C ARG A 205 31.68 -51.39 51.44
N GLN A 206 32.54 -52.24 51.99
CA GLN A 206 32.19 -53.61 52.35
C GLN A 206 32.31 -53.70 53.87
N THR A 207 31.16 -53.85 54.52
CA THR A 207 30.97 -54.57 55.78
C THR A 207 29.58 -55.16 55.73
#